data_AF-J1E960-F1
#
_entry.id   AF-J1E960-F1
#
_cell.length_a   1.000
_cell.length_b   1.000
_cell.length_c   1.000
_cell.angle_alpha   90.00
_cell.angle_beta   90.00
_cell.angle_gamma   90.00
#
_symmetry.space_group_name_H-M   'P 1'
#
loop_
_entity.id
_entity.type
_entity.pdbx_description
1 polymer ?
#
loop_
_entity_poly.entity_id
_entity_poly.type
_entity_poly.pdbx_seq_one_letter_code
_entity_poly.pdbx_strand_id
1 'polypeptide(L)'
;MRDQKSTHTWPDTLPSQFGPYDLDEVPETHRTPSPQAPGEPAAPAPAAEAGATHVLPQPQRLPLGRWLQEGLRASVLKVPRTGAAVPAPLQLIVLVLLASAVLLGLERLHVAGPATFNLRGWLLTWWSLPLLGWCAWWAMSAPRGQGAPAPVTGGLAAWLALTSVAVLPASALAYALMAWGAHQPDRWSTGRGPMVFWVLYVATVLWMLAADVRVLSRFVRSPLRTGVYGLLLVGVLVGGMQYASSRSWVPAPADDDTPEPARLHLSQSLFESQQDLMQQQADALVAERPGVTDVYALVFAPYARENVFRRESTMVSQVLQERFDAQGRVLHLLNHAETADTHVWATPENLTRAVHALAERMDKENDVLMVYMTSHGARNHQLAASHWPLEVPPISPEMLRQVLDAAGIRHRVIAISACYSGGWIDTLATPSTLIMTAADATHTSYGCGALSELTFFGRAVFDEQLRSTHSFEEAFKKALPLIQQREVEAGKTDGFSNPQIRVGAEIGPVLKGLEERLTTAPR
;
A
#
# COMPACT_ATOMS: atom_id res chain seq x y z
N MET A 1 60.79 -27.05 8.84
CA MET A 1 60.71 -26.27 7.58
C MET A 1 59.89 -25.03 7.89
N ARG A 2 60.57 -23.90 8.08
CA ARG A 2 60.62 -22.76 7.14
C ARG A 2 59.33 -21.93 7.14
N ASP A 3 59.43 -20.77 7.79
CA ASP A 3 58.76 -19.53 7.39
C ASP A 3 58.90 -19.31 5.88
N GLN A 4 57.83 -18.85 5.22
CA GLN A 4 57.90 -17.71 4.30
C GLN A 4 56.52 -17.21 3.86
N LYS A 5 56.43 -15.88 3.85
CA LYS A 5 55.46 -14.99 3.20
C LYS A 5 55.24 -15.35 1.71
N SER A 6 54.02 -15.11 1.19
CA SER A 6 53.79 -14.32 -0.04
C SER A 6 52.26 -14.17 -0.29
N THR A 7 51.74 -12.94 -0.34
CA THR A 7 51.31 -12.21 -1.57
C THR A 7 49.85 -12.45 -1.98
N HIS A 8 48.99 -11.47 -1.68
CA HIS A 8 47.72 -11.29 -2.40
C HIS A 8 47.99 -10.49 -3.68
N THR A 9 47.75 -11.14 -4.81
CA THR A 9 47.60 -10.54 -6.14
C THR A 9 46.13 -10.51 -6.51
N TRP A 10 45.62 -9.33 -6.89
CA TRP A 10 44.47 -9.20 -7.78
C TRP A 10 44.91 -8.29 -8.93
N PRO A 11 44.87 -8.74 -10.20
CA PRO A 11 45.17 -7.91 -11.37
C PRO A 11 43.93 -7.18 -11.90
N ASP A 12 44.25 -6.08 -12.58
CA ASP A 12 43.43 -5.02 -13.17
C ASP A 12 42.33 -5.41 -14.17
N THR A 13 41.36 -4.50 -14.33
CA THR A 13 40.88 -3.87 -15.60
C THR A 13 39.60 -3.06 -15.28
N LEU A 14 39.33 -1.81 -15.67
CA LEU A 14 39.73 -0.90 -16.76
C LEU A 14 39.23 0.56 -16.43
N PRO A 15 39.47 1.63 -17.25
CA PRO A 15 40.31 2.79 -16.91
C PRO A 15 39.58 4.10 -16.52
N SER A 16 40.27 4.94 -15.76
CA SER A 16 39.88 6.33 -15.44
C SER A 16 40.03 7.27 -16.65
N GLN A 17 38.96 7.99 -17.00
CA GLN A 17 38.87 8.92 -18.14
C GLN A 17 39.56 10.28 -17.96
N PHE A 18 40.59 10.39 -17.12
CA PHE A 18 41.28 11.67 -16.92
C PHE A 18 42.78 11.47 -17.03
N GLY A 19 43.35 11.94 -18.15
CA GLY A 19 44.78 12.00 -18.42
C GLY A 19 45.49 13.07 -17.58
N PRO A 20 46.83 13.14 -17.68
CA PRO A 20 47.65 14.02 -16.85
C PRO A 20 47.42 15.49 -17.20
N TYR A 21 47.29 16.33 -16.17
CA TYR A 21 47.21 17.77 -16.30
C TYR A 21 48.57 18.34 -16.70
N ASP A 22 48.61 18.98 -17.86
CA ASP A 22 49.71 19.83 -18.32
C ASP A 22 49.60 21.20 -17.62
N LEU A 23 50.71 21.71 -17.05
CA LEU A 23 50.72 22.88 -16.16
C LEU A 23 51.15 24.19 -16.85
N ASP A 24 51.22 24.22 -18.19
CA ASP A 24 51.67 25.38 -18.95
C ASP A 24 50.59 25.92 -19.91
N GLU A 25 49.51 26.49 -19.37
CA GLU A 25 48.69 27.47 -20.12
C GLU A 25 47.78 28.28 -19.16
N VAL A 26 48.30 29.37 -18.60
CA VAL A 26 47.50 30.42 -17.92
C VAL A 26 47.91 31.78 -18.50
N PRO A 27 46.99 32.57 -19.07
CA PRO A 27 47.29 33.92 -19.53
C PRO A 27 47.59 34.87 -18.36
N GLU A 28 48.72 35.57 -18.47
CA GLU A 28 49.20 36.60 -17.54
C GLU A 28 48.17 37.72 -17.32
N THR A 29 47.59 37.82 -16.12
CA THR A 29 47.25 39.13 -15.56
C THR A 29 47.46 39.12 -14.04
N HIS A 30 48.24 40.10 -13.59
CA HIS A 30 48.51 40.49 -12.20
C HIS A 30 49.60 39.70 -11.45
N ARG A 31 50.86 40.00 -11.79
CA ARG A 31 52.01 39.87 -10.88
C ARG A 31 51.74 40.64 -9.58
N THR A 32 51.94 39.97 -8.45
CA THR A 32 52.21 40.60 -7.14
C THR A 32 53.69 40.37 -6.80
N PRO A 33 54.46 41.39 -6.38
CA PRO A 33 55.83 41.18 -5.93
C PRO A 33 55.88 40.82 -4.44
N SER A 34 56.77 39.90 -4.06
CA SER A 34 57.19 39.63 -2.67
C SER A 34 58.49 40.41 -2.34
N PRO A 35 59.05 40.36 -1.11
CA PRO A 35 59.08 41.49 -0.18
C PRO A 35 60.48 42.12 -0.06
N GLN A 36 60.53 43.41 0.31
CA GLN A 36 61.76 44.05 0.79
C GLN A 36 61.52 44.69 2.16
N ALA A 37 62.51 44.52 3.04
CA ALA A 37 62.76 45.31 4.25
C ALA A 37 64.27 45.65 4.27
N PRO A 38 64.81 46.56 5.12
CA PRO A 38 64.18 47.62 5.92
C PRO A 38 64.84 49.03 5.70
N GLY A 39 64.18 50.11 6.12
CA GLY A 39 64.77 51.44 6.21
C GLY A 39 63.88 52.47 6.91
N GLU A 40 64.29 52.90 8.11
CA GLU A 40 63.76 54.01 8.94
C GLU A 40 64.15 55.41 8.38
N PRO A 41 63.72 56.56 8.97
CA PRO A 41 62.40 56.94 9.50
C PRO A 41 61.99 58.37 9.04
N ALA A 42 60.70 58.73 9.11
CA ALA A 42 60.29 60.15 9.09
C ALA A 42 59.03 60.41 9.94
N ALA A 43 59.07 61.56 10.63
CA ALA A 43 58.36 61.99 11.83
C ALA A 43 56.84 62.34 11.66
N PRO A 44 56.09 62.58 12.76
CA PRO A 44 54.67 62.26 12.89
C PRO A 44 53.71 63.47 12.79
N ALA A 45 52.42 63.20 12.50
CA ALA A 45 51.25 63.98 12.96
C ALA A 45 49.92 63.32 12.51
N PRO A 46 48.77 63.56 13.17
CA PRO A 46 48.52 63.49 14.61
C PRO A 46 47.45 62.43 14.94
N ALA A 47 47.35 62.10 16.23
CA ALA A 47 46.31 61.23 16.77
C ALA A 47 44.91 61.82 16.52
N ALA A 48 44.05 61.06 15.82
CA ALA A 48 42.61 61.27 15.80
C ALA A 48 41.93 59.97 16.23
N GLU A 49 41.56 59.97 17.52
CA GLU A 49 40.44 59.24 18.13
C GLU A 49 40.27 57.75 17.76
N ALA A 50 40.90 56.91 18.55
CA ALA A 50 40.34 55.60 18.87
C ALA A 50 39.00 55.80 19.58
N GLY A 51 37.88 55.46 18.93
CA GLY A 51 36.57 55.68 19.55
C GLY A 51 35.34 55.28 18.73
N ALA A 52 35.40 54.25 17.88
CA ALA A 52 34.18 53.67 17.34
C ALA A 52 34.33 52.15 17.23
N THR A 53 34.08 51.46 18.34
CA THR A 53 33.65 50.06 18.28
C THR A 53 32.44 49.98 17.37
N HIS A 54 32.59 49.44 16.17
CA HIS A 54 31.48 48.94 15.36
C HIS A 54 30.80 47.82 16.16
N VAL A 55 29.83 48.18 17.00
CA VAL A 55 28.92 47.23 17.62
C VAL A 55 28.10 46.65 16.48
N LEU A 56 28.40 45.42 16.07
CA LEU A 56 27.51 44.66 15.19
C LEU A 56 26.11 44.69 15.82
N PRO A 57 25.06 45.13 15.09
CA PRO A 57 23.71 45.22 15.67
C PRO A 57 23.30 43.83 16.16
N GLN A 58 23.04 43.70 17.46
CA GLN A 58 22.59 42.43 18.01
C GLN A 58 21.28 42.01 17.32
N PRO A 59 21.15 40.73 16.92
CA PRO A 59 19.93 40.25 16.29
C PRO A 59 18.76 40.48 17.24
N GLN A 60 17.77 41.24 16.79
CA GLN A 60 16.56 41.52 17.56
C GLN A 60 15.87 40.18 17.89
N ARG A 61 15.86 39.78 19.17
CA ARG A 61 15.22 38.53 19.59
C ARG A 61 13.78 38.80 20.03
N LEU A 62 12.85 38.03 19.49
CA LEU A 62 11.45 38.06 19.93
C LEU A 62 11.20 36.97 20.98
N PRO A 63 10.33 37.21 21.96
CA PRO A 63 9.89 36.16 22.89
C PRO A 63 9.09 35.08 22.16
N LEU A 64 9.06 33.85 22.70
CA LEU A 64 8.38 32.69 22.10
C LEU A 64 6.90 32.98 21.79
N GLY A 65 6.19 33.66 22.71
CA GLY A 65 4.78 34.02 22.53
C GLY A 65 4.52 34.92 21.32
N ARG A 66 5.48 35.76 20.91
CA ARG A 66 5.37 36.57 19.70
C ARG A 66 5.49 35.73 18.44
N TRP A 67 6.36 34.72 18.41
CA TRP A 67 6.44 33.77 17.29
C TRP A 67 5.13 32.99 17.13
N LEU A 68 4.54 32.53 18.24
CA LEU A 68 3.23 31.88 18.23
C LEU A 68 2.14 32.81 17.69
N GLN A 69 2.06 34.04 18.21
CA GLN A 69 1.06 35.01 17.78
C GLN A 69 1.18 35.36 16.29
N GLU A 70 2.40 35.58 15.79
CA GLU A 70 2.63 35.96 14.40
C GLU A 70 2.46 34.77 13.45
N GLY A 71 2.72 33.53 13.90
CA GLY A 71 2.37 32.32 13.16
C GLY A 71 0.86 32.12 13.04
N LEU A 72 0.12 32.25 14.15
CA LEU A 72 -1.36 32.21 14.13
C LEU A 72 -1.97 33.36 13.33
N ARG A 73 -1.32 34.52 13.28
CA ARG A 73 -1.70 35.60 12.38
C ARG A 73 -1.55 35.19 10.91
N ALA A 74 -0.49 34.47 10.57
CA ALA A 74 -0.27 33.94 9.22
C ALA A 74 -1.27 32.85 8.84
N SER A 75 -1.77 32.05 9.80
CA SER A 75 -2.80 31.06 9.51
C SER A 75 -4.05 31.72 8.91
N VAL A 76 -4.45 32.90 9.37
CA VAL A 76 -5.55 33.69 8.77
C VAL A 76 -5.09 34.58 7.60
N LEU A 77 -4.02 34.18 6.91
CA LEU A 77 -3.45 34.79 5.70
C LEU A 77 -2.96 36.25 5.84
N LYS A 78 -2.73 36.72 7.08
CA LYS A 78 -2.16 38.06 7.35
C LYS A 78 -0.63 38.01 7.39
N VAL A 79 0.05 39.09 6.98
CA VAL A 79 1.54 39.15 7.06
C VAL A 79 1.99 39.03 8.53
N PRO A 80 2.93 38.12 8.85
CA PRO A 80 3.66 38.13 10.12
C PRO A 80 4.51 39.40 10.32
N ARG A 81 4.52 39.93 11.53
CA ARG A 81 5.18 41.19 11.91
C ARG A 81 6.41 40.94 12.79
N THR A 82 7.30 40.06 12.34
CA THR A 82 8.52 39.68 13.09
C THR A 82 9.75 40.55 12.76
N GLY A 83 9.63 41.50 11.82
CA GLY A 83 10.73 42.39 11.44
C GLY A 83 11.91 41.62 10.85
N ALA A 84 13.09 41.82 11.44
CA ALA A 84 14.37 41.20 11.09
C ALA A 84 14.85 40.25 12.22
N ALA A 85 13.91 39.76 13.03
CA ALA A 85 14.19 38.90 14.17
C ALA A 85 14.51 37.46 13.77
N VAL A 86 15.39 36.82 14.55
CA VAL A 86 15.77 35.41 14.40
C VAL A 86 15.33 34.65 15.65
N PRO A 87 14.65 33.51 15.53
CA PRO A 87 14.34 32.68 16.69
C PRO A 87 15.63 32.09 17.26
N ALA A 88 15.73 32.00 18.58
CA ALA A 88 16.81 31.23 19.21
C ALA A 88 16.67 29.74 18.86
N PRO A 89 17.76 28.95 18.79
CA PRO A 89 17.69 27.52 18.45
C PRO A 89 16.67 26.74 19.30
N LEU A 90 16.64 27.01 20.60
CA LEU A 90 15.66 26.39 21.51
C LEU A 90 14.22 26.81 21.21
N GLN A 91 13.98 28.07 20.83
CA GLN A 91 12.63 28.52 20.45
C GLN A 91 12.15 27.79 19.19
N LEU A 92 13.02 27.60 18.21
CA LEU A 92 12.71 26.87 16.98
C LEU A 92 12.35 25.41 17.29
N ILE A 93 13.18 24.72 18.09
CA ILE A 93 12.93 23.34 18.53
C ILE A 93 11.59 23.24 19.25
N VAL A 94 11.31 24.14 20.19
CA VAL A 94 10.05 24.16 20.95
C VAL A 94 8.84 24.35 20.03
N LEU A 95 8.89 25.27 19.07
CA LEU A 95 7.78 25.52 18.15
C LEU A 95 7.50 24.33 17.23
N VAL A 96 8.55 23.71 16.68
CA VAL A 96 8.42 22.53 15.83
C VAL A 96 7.85 21.36 16.64
N LEU A 97 8.44 21.05 17.80
CA LEU A 97 7.99 19.95 18.65
C LEU A 97 6.59 20.17 19.20
N LEU A 98 6.22 21.40 19.55
CA LEU A 98 4.86 21.72 19.98
C LEU A 98 3.83 21.46 18.88
N ALA A 99 4.12 21.91 17.64
CA ALA A 99 3.25 21.64 16.50
C ALA A 99 3.13 20.14 16.22
N SER A 100 4.26 19.41 16.22
CA SER A 100 4.28 17.96 16.06
C SER A 100 3.52 17.24 17.18
N ALA A 101 3.63 17.68 18.43
CA ALA A 101 2.93 17.07 19.57
C ALA A 101 1.40 17.26 19.49
N VAL A 102 0.94 18.44 19.04
CA VAL A 102 -0.49 18.69 18.81
C VAL A 102 -1.03 17.77 17.72
N LEU A 103 -0.34 17.68 16.57
CA LEU A 103 -0.78 16.82 15.47
C LEU A 103 -0.73 15.34 15.85
N LEU A 104 0.31 14.90 16.56
CA LEU A 104 0.42 13.54 17.09
C LEU A 104 -0.72 13.22 18.06
N GLY A 105 -1.11 14.16 18.92
CA GLY A 105 -2.24 14.01 19.83
C GLY A 105 -3.59 13.92 19.11
N LEU A 106 -3.76 14.66 18.01
CA LEU A 106 -4.98 14.56 17.18
C LEU A 106 -5.02 13.27 16.36
N GLU A 107 -3.87 12.79 15.87
CA GLU A 107 -3.76 11.51 15.16
C GLU A 107 -4.20 10.34 16.04
N ARG A 108 -3.96 10.41 17.36
CA ARG A 108 -4.45 9.41 18.33
C ARG A 108 -5.97 9.24 18.28
N LEU A 109 -6.71 10.31 17.96
CA LEU A 109 -8.17 10.28 17.87
C LEU A 109 -8.67 9.52 16.62
N HIS A 110 -7.81 9.26 15.63
CA HIS A 110 -8.13 8.41 14.48
C HIS A 110 -8.28 6.93 14.84
N VAL A 111 -7.69 6.52 15.97
CA VAL A 111 -7.74 5.14 16.46
C VAL A 111 -8.81 5.04 17.54
N ALA A 112 -9.90 4.32 17.24
CA ALA A 112 -10.90 3.96 18.23
C ALA A 112 -10.34 2.88 19.18
N GLY A 113 -10.50 3.08 20.49
CA GLY A 113 -10.00 2.13 21.50
C GLY A 113 -8.52 2.33 21.87
N PRO A 114 -7.90 1.33 22.54
CA PRO A 114 -6.48 1.34 22.91
C PRO A 114 -5.56 1.50 21.68
N ALA A 115 -4.42 2.19 21.83
CA ALA A 115 -3.48 2.43 20.74
C ALA A 115 -2.02 2.25 21.19
N THR A 116 -1.17 1.71 20.32
CA THR A 116 0.28 1.64 20.49
C THR A 116 0.98 2.70 19.63
N PHE A 117 2.07 3.26 20.16
CA PHE A 117 2.87 4.23 19.44
C PHE A 117 3.88 3.53 18.52
N ASN A 118 3.85 3.86 17.24
CA ASN A 118 4.77 3.35 16.23
C ASN A 118 5.86 4.40 15.94
N LEU A 119 7.03 4.23 16.54
CA LEU A 119 8.17 5.14 16.38
C LEU A 119 8.60 5.27 14.92
N ARG A 120 8.60 4.17 14.14
CA ARG A 120 8.99 4.19 12.73
C ARG A 120 8.00 5.03 11.92
N GLY A 121 6.70 4.82 12.13
CA GLY A 121 5.64 5.59 11.47
C GLY A 121 5.79 7.09 11.75
N TRP A 122 5.98 7.44 13.03
CA TRP A 122 6.23 8.83 13.42
C TRP A 122 7.49 9.40 12.77
N LEU A 123 8.64 8.71 12.83
CA LEU A 123 9.90 9.17 12.24
C LEU A 123 9.80 9.36 10.73
N LEU A 124 9.04 8.51 10.02
CA LEU A 124 8.83 8.67 8.58
C LEU A 124 8.22 10.03 8.27
N THR A 125 7.26 10.55 9.04
CA THR A 125 6.61 11.85 8.76
C THR A 125 7.60 13.04 8.68
N TRP A 126 8.79 12.91 9.28
CA TRP A 126 9.82 13.94 9.30
C TRP A 126 10.59 14.09 7.97
N TRP A 127 10.44 13.18 7.01
CA TRP A 127 11.13 13.23 5.72
C TRP A 127 10.86 14.54 4.95
N SER A 128 9.66 15.09 5.11
CA SER A 128 9.19 16.27 4.37
C SER A 128 9.84 17.57 4.85
N LEU A 129 10.21 17.65 6.13
CA LEU A 129 10.74 18.86 6.75
C LEU A 129 12.07 19.35 6.14
N PRO A 130 13.12 18.52 6.00
CA PRO A 130 14.37 18.95 5.37
C PRO A 130 14.18 19.29 3.89
N LEU A 131 13.29 18.58 3.19
CA LEU A 131 13.00 18.85 1.78
C LEU A 131 12.32 20.20 1.60
N LEU A 132 11.29 20.50 2.41
CA LEU A 132 10.63 21.81 2.39
C LEU A 132 11.57 22.93 2.80
N GLY A 133 12.45 22.69 3.79
CA GLY A 133 13.50 23.62 4.16
C GLY A 133 14.44 23.95 3.00
N TRP A 134 14.82 22.95 2.20
CA TRP A 134 15.63 23.14 0.99
C TRP A 134 14.87 23.93 -0.10
N CYS A 135 13.60 23.60 -0.36
CA CYS A 135 12.77 24.34 -1.31
C CYS A 135 12.58 25.80 -0.89
N ALA A 136 12.36 26.05 0.41
CA ALA A 136 12.22 27.40 0.96
C ALA A 136 13.55 28.18 0.86
N TRP A 137 14.68 27.54 1.20
CA TRP A 137 16.01 28.12 1.04
C TRP A 137 16.29 28.50 -0.42
N TRP A 138 15.98 27.59 -1.35
CA TRP A 138 16.06 27.87 -2.78
C TRP A 138 15.18 29.07 -3.13
N ALA A 139 13.91 29.10 -2.74
CA ALA A 139 13.02 30.23 -3.07
C ALA A 139 13.52 31.58 -2.53
N MET A 140 14.28 31.57 -1.42
CA MET A 140 14.89 32.75 -0.79
C MET A 140 16.24 33.18 -1.41
N SER A 141 16.97 32.31 -2.12
CA SER A 141 18.36 32.54 -2.56
C SER A 141 18.57 33.43 -3.80
N ALA A 142 17.70 34.41 -4.07
CA ALA A 142 17.67 35.10 -5.37
C ALA A 142 18.92 35.98 -5.63
N PRO A 143 19.44 36.06 -6.86
CA PRO A 143 20.57 36.94 -7.20
C PRO A 143 20.25 38.40 -6.89
N ARG A 144 21.20 39.10 -6.26
CA ARG A 144 21.05 40.49 -5.83
C ARG A 144 21.22 41.44 -7.02
N GLY A 145 20.24 42.31 -7.27
CA GLY A 145 20.50 43.55 -8.00
C GLY A 145 21.31 44.53 -7.15
N GLN A 146 22.27 45.23 -7.75
CA GLN A 146 23.06 46.25 -7.06
C GLN A 146 22.13 47.33 -6.49
N GLY A 147 22.21 47.61 -5.18
CA GLY A 147 21.40 48.63 -4.49
C GLY A 147 20.18 48.12 -3.70
N ALA A 148 19.94 46.80 -3.64
CA ALA A 148 18.84 46.28 -2.81
C ALA A 148 19.14 46.40 -1.30
N PRO A 149 18.18 46.87 -0.47
CA PRO A 149 18.37 46.99 0.99
C PRO A 149 18.71 45.64 1.63
N ALA A 150 19.44 45.68 2.74
CA ALA A 150 19.98 44.54 3.49
C ALA A 150 18.95 43.39 3.66
N PRO A 151 19.41 42.12 3.65
CA PRO A 151 18.52 40.97 3.80
C PRO A 151 17.71 41.09 5.09
N VAL A 152 16.46 40.60 5.05
CA VAL A 152 15.66 40.40 6.25
C VAL A 152 16.39 39.30 7.05
N THR A 153 17.18 39.68 8.05
CA THR A 153 17.84 38.73 8.94
C THR A 153 16.77 37.88 9.65
N GLY A 154 16.96 36.56 9.68
CA GLY A 154 15.96 35.58 10.15
C GLY A 154 15.72 34.43 9.17
N GLY A 155 15.70 34.72 7.87
CA GLY A 155 15.70 33.77 6.75
C GLY A 155 14.91 32.48 6.98
N LEU A 156 15.61 31.34 6.81
CA LEU A 156 15.03 30.00 6.89
C LEU A 156 14.54 29.62 8.30
N ALA A 157 15.24 30.04 9.35
CA ALA A 157 14.85 29.72 10.73
C ALA A 157 13.56 30.44 11.14
N ALA A 158 13.41 31.71 10.75
CA ALA A 158 12.19 32.46 10.98
C ALA A 158 11.01 31.92 10.13
N TRP A 159 11.27 31.52 8.88
CA TRP A 159 10.28 30.84 8.04
C TRP A 159 9.81 29.55 8.71
N LEU A 160 10.73 28.67 9.12
CA LEU A 160 10.38 27.40 9.75
C LEU A 160 9.57 27.60 11.05
N ALA A 161 10.00 28.51 11.92
CA ALA A 161 9.28 28.85 13.15
C ALA A 161 7.84 29.34 12.88
N LEU A 162 7.67 30.21 11.87
CA LEU A 162 6.35 30.74 11.51
C LEU A 162 5.48 29.69 10.82
N THR A 163 6.03 28.90 9.89
CA THR A 163 5.29 27.87 9.15
C THR A 163 4.82 26.77 10.09
N SER A 164 5.64 26.29 11.04
CA SER A 164 5.22 25.28 12.03
C SER A 164 3.97 25.68 12.82
N VAL A 165 3.77 26.99 13.05
CA VAL A 165 2.59 27.51 13.75
C VAL A 165 1.47 27.89 12.78
N ALA A 166 1.80 28.45 11.62
CA ALA A 166 0.83 28.95 10.65
C ALA A 166 -0.03 27.84 10.02
N VAL A 167 0.56 26.68 9.77
CA VAL A 167 -0.16 25.53 9.19
C VAL A 167 -0.98 24.78 10.23
N LEU A 168 -0.61 24.88 11.50
CA LEU A 168 -1.15 24.07 12.60
C LEU A 168 -2.68 24.12 12.71
N PRO A 169 -3.37 25.27 12.64
CA PRO A 169 -4.84 25.30 12.74
C PRO A 169 -5.55 24.56 11.60
N ALA A 170 -5.06 24.73 10.37
CA ALA A 170 -5.64 24.07 9.19
C ALA A 170 -5.39 22.56 9.24
N SER A 171 -4.16 22.14 9.58
CA SER A 171 -3.81 20.74 9.78
C SER A 171 -4.60 20.11 10.94
N ALA A 172 -4.75 20.81 12.06
CA ALA A 172 -5.54 20.33 13.20
C ALA A 172 -7.01 20.10 12.82
N LEU A 173 -7.59 21.01 12.04
CA LEU A 173 -8.97 20.85 11.55
C LEU A 173 -9.10 19.68 10.57
N ALA A 174 -8.11 19.48 9.68
CA ALA A 174 -8.07 18.32 8.78
C ALA A 174 -8.00 16.99 9.57
N TYR A 175 -7.15 16.93 10.61
CA TYR A 175 -7.03 15.76 11.47
C TYR A 175 -8.30 15.52 12.30
N ALA A 176 -8.93 16.58 12.83
CA ALA A 176 -10.20 16.47 13.53
C ALA A 176 -11.33 16.00 12.62
N LEU A 177 -11.38 16.46 11.36
CA LEU A 177 -12.33 15.99 10.36
C LEU A 177 -12.11 14.50 10.04
N MET A 178 -10.85 14.07 9.87
CA MET A 178 -10.53 12.66 9.69
C MET A 178 -10.92 11.81 10.90
N ALA A 179 -10.70 12.30 12.13
CA ALA A 179 -11.13 11.62 13.35
C ALA A 179 -12.65 11.47 13.39
N TRP A 180 -13.38 12.53 13.07
CA TRP A 180 -14.84 12.47 12.97
C TRP A 180 -15.30 11.48 11.89
N GLY A 181 -14.63 11.46 10.74
CA GLY A 181 -14.82 10.47 9.69
C GLY A 181 -14.68 9.03 10.20
N ALA A 182 -13.63 8.77 10.99
CA ALA A 182 -13.35 7.46 11.56
C ALA A 182 -14.40 7.00 12.59
N HIS A 183 -14.93 7.91 13.41
CA HIS A 183 -15.92 7.59 14.45
C HIS A 183 -17.38 7.58 13.97
N GLN A 184 -17.68 8.19 12.81
CA GLN A 184 -19.03 8.19 12.23
C GLN A 184 -19.01 7.80 10.74
N PRO A 185 -18.56 6.58 10.42
CA PRO A 185 -18.38 6.15 9.03
C PRO A 185 -19.67 6.28 8.21
N ASP A 186 -20.83 5.89 8.78
CA ASP A 186 -22.12 5.89 8.07
C ASP A 186 -22.54 7.27 7.56
N ARG A 187 -22.24 8.32 8.35
CA ARG A 187 -22.56 9.70 8.00
C ARG A 187 -21.75 10.21 6.80
N TRP A 188 -20.51 9.74 6.69
CA TRP A 188 -19.54 10.23 5.72
C TRP A 188 -19.35 9.29 4.52
N SER A 189 -19.87 8.06 4.57
CA SER A 189 -19.79 7.07 3.50
C SER A 189 -21.04 7.02 2.60
N THR A 190 -22.18 7.54 3.06
CA THR A 190 -23.47 7.43 2.35
C THR A 190 -24.02 8.78 1.83
N GLY A 191 -24.85 8.72 0.80
CA GLY A 191 -25.55 9.89 0.25
C GLY A 191 -24.61 11.01 -0.21
N ARG A 192 -24.82 12.23 0.31
CA ARG A 192 -23.94 13.40 0.05
C ARG A 192 -22.75 13.51 1.01
N GLY A 193 -22.66 12.64 2.01
CA GLY A 193 -21.60 12.62 3.03
C GLY A 193 -20.19 12.65 2.44
N PRO A 194 -19.85 11.75 1.49
CA PRO A 194 -18.51 11.70 0.91
C PRO A 194 -18.12 13.02 0.22
N MET A 195 -19.05 13.61 -0.54
CA MET A 195 -18.80 14.88 -1.23
C MET A 195 -18.51 16.01 -0.25
N VAL A 196 -19.33 16.14 0.81
CA VAL A 196 -19.14 17.16 1.84
C VAL A 196 -17.81 16.94 2.58
N PHE A 197 -17.48 15.70 2.94
CA PHE A 197 -16.22 15.35 3.58
C PHE A 197 -15.03 15.82 2.75
N TRP A 198 -15.01 15.47 1.46
CA TRP A 198 -13.91 15.83 0.57
C TRP A 198 -13.81 17.33 0.33
N VAL A 199 -14.95 18.04 0.19
CA VAL A 199 -14.94 19.50 0.06
C VAL A 199 -14.34 20.15 1.30
N LEU A 200 -14.74 19.73 2.50
CA LEU A 200 -14.20 20.26 3.76
C LEU A 200 -12.71 19.92 3.89
N TYR A 201 -12.32 18.69 3.60
CA TYR A 201 -10.93 18.25 3.67
C TYR A 201 -10.04 19.04 2.70
N VAL A 202 -10.42 19.13 1.43
CA VAL A 202 -9.70 19.91 0.42
C VAL A 202 -9.61 21.39 0.82
N ALA A 203 -10.68 21.97 1.37
CA ALA A 203 -10.65 23.34 1.87
C ALA A 203 -9.60 23.53 2.99
N THR A 204 -9.48 22.59 3.94
CA THR A 204 -8.44 22.65 4.97
C THR A 204 -7.03 22.49 4.42
N VAL A 205 -6.84 21.63 3.41
CA VAL A 205 -5.54 21.47 2.73
C VAL A 205 -5.16 22.73 1.97
N LEU A 206 -6.07 23.31 1.19
CA LEU A 206 -5.83 24.56 0.47
C LEU A 206 -5.52 25.71 1.43
N TRP A 207 -6.21 25.77 2.57
CA TRP A 207 -5.94 26.75 3.61
C TRP A 207 -4.52 26.59 4.20
N MET A 208 -4.12 25.36 4.51
CA MET A 208 -2.76 25.03 4.97
C MET A 208 -1.70 25.47 3.97
N LEU A 209 -1.87 25.13 2.69
CA LEU A 209 -0.95 25.51 1.60
C LEU A 209 -0.86 27.04 1.44
N ALA A 210 -2.01 27.71 1.48
CA ALA A 210 -2.08 29.16 1.39
C ALA A 210 -1.36 29.85 2.56
N ALA A 211 -1.49 29.32 3.79
CA ALA A 211 -0.81 29.85 4.96
C ALA A 211 0.73 29.72 4.85
N ASP A 212 1.25 28.60 4.38
CA ASP A 212 2.70 28.43 4.20
C ASP A 212 3.25 29.33 3.09
N VAL A 213 2.61 29.34 1.91
CA VAL A 213 2.99 30.26 0.81
C VAL A 213 2.92 31.72 1.27
N ARG A 214 1.94 32.05 2.13
CA ARG A 214 1.79 33.38 2.71
C ARG A 214 2.93 33.76 3.65
N VAL A 215 3.43 32.83 4.45
CA VAL A 215 4.62 33.03 5.28
C VAL A 215 5.85 33.19 4.39
N LEU A 216 6.03 32.33 3.38
CA LEU A 216 7.19 32.39 2.49
C LEU A 216 7.26 33.69 1.67
N SER A 217 6.13 34.19 1.15
CA SER A 217 6.07 35.45 0.37
C SER A 217 6.59 36.67 1.13
N ARG A 218 6.71 36.59 2.47
CA ARG A 218 7.35 37.64 3.29
C ARG A 218 8.87 37.68 3.11
N PHE A 219 9.49 36.56 2.77
CA PHE A 219 10.93 36.40 2.59
C PHE A 219 11.35 36.40 1.11
N VAL A 220 10.42 36.08 0.21
CA VAL A 220 10.65 35.98 -1.23
C VAL A 220 9.98 37.15 -1.95
N ARG A 221 10.78 37.99 -2.64
CA ARG A 221 10.26 39.13 -3.42
C ARG A 221 9.74 38.74 -4.81
N SER A 222 10.15 37.59 -5.34
CA SER A 222 9.77 37.14 -6.68
C SER A 222 8.45 36.35 -6.66
N PRO A 223 7.41 36.79 -7.38
CA PRO A 223 6.16 36.04 -7.48
C PRO A 223 6.37 34.69 -8.18
N LEU A 224 7.27 34.61 -9.17
CA LEU A 224 7.61 33.38 -9.87
C LEU A 224 8.18 32.32 -8.91
N ARG A 225 9.18 32.68 -8.09
CA ARG A 225 9.79 31.73 -7.13
C ARG A 225 8.81 31.30 -6.05
N THR A 226 7.92 32.21 -5.63
CA THR A 226 6.82 31.91 -4.70
C THR A 226 5.85 30.90 -5.31
N GLY A 227 5.50 31.07 -6.59
CA GLY A 227 4.66 30.13 -7.34
C GLY A 227 5.31 28.76 -7.50
N VAL A 228 6.60 28.70 -7.88
CA VAL A 228 7.34 27.44 -7.99
C VAL A 228 7.43 26.72 -6.64
N TYR A 229 7.69 27.45 -5.55
CA TYR A 229 7.64 26.87 -4.21
C TYR A 229 6.26 26.28 -3.90
N GLY A 230 5.18 26.98 -4.23
CA GLY A 230 3.83 26.46 -4.04
C GLY A 230 3.59 25.14 -4.77
N LEU A 231 4.08 25.01 -6.01
CA LEU A 231 4.02 23.74 -6.76
C LEU A 231 4.87 22.64 -6.11
N LEU A 232 6.07 22.96 -5.63
CA LEU A 232 6.93 22.01 -4.91
C LEU A 232 6.27 21.54 -3.61
N LEU A 233 5.64 22.45 -2.86
CA LEU A 233 4.90 22.13 -1.63
C LEU A 233 3.75 21.17 -1.91
N VAL A 234 3.01 21.36 -3.01
CA VAL A 234 1.98 20.39 -3.47
C VAL A 234 2.62 19.04 -3.82
N GLY A 235 3.76 19.04 -4.52
CA GLY A 235 4.50 17.81 -4.84
C GLY A 235 4.94 17.04 -3.60
N VAL A 236 5.45 17.73 -2.58
CA VAL A 236 5.82 17.13 -1.28
C VAL A 236 4.60 16.53 -0.58
N LEU A 237 3.46 17.24 -0.60
CA LEU A 237 2.22 16.73 -0.03
C LEU A 237 1.75 15.45 -0.74
N VAL A 238 1.74 15.44 -2.07
CA VAL A 238 1.36 14.27 -2.88
C VAL A 238 2.32 13.10 -2.66
N GLY A 239 3.63 13.36 -2.63
CA GLY A 239 4.63 12.34 -2.30
C GLY A 239 4.43 11.76 -0.90
N GLY A 240 3.99 12.58 0.05
CA GLY A 240 3.66 12.15 1.41
C GLY A 240 2.48 11.17 1.50
N MET A 241 1.54 11.24 0.55
CA MET A 241 0.39 10.33 0.53
C MET A 241 0.79 8.86 0.35
N GLN A 242 1.96 8.58 -0.24
CA GLN A 242 2.50 7.22 -0.38
C GLN A 242 2.78 6.56 0.98
N TYR A 243 3.03 7.37 2.02
CA TYR A 243 3.32 6.90 3.38
C TYR A 243 2.10 6.93 4.30
N ALA A 244 0.89 7.19 3.78
CA ALA A 244 -0.34 7.28 4.59
C ALA A 244 -0.68 5.97 5.34
N SER A 245 -0.11 4.83 4.90
CA SER A 245 -0.20 3.54 5.59
C SER A 245 0.68 3.45 6.85
N SER A 246 1.70 4.30 6.97
CA SER A 246 2.64 4.34 8.08
C SER A 246 2.17 5.35 9.14
N ARG A 247 1.28 4.92 10.04
CA ARG A 247 0.70 5.77 11.10
C ARG A 247 1.58 5.83 12.35
N SER A 248 1.55 6.95 13.06
CA SER A 248 2.22 7.13 14.36
C SER A 248 1.48 6.38 15.48
N TRP A 249 0.15 6.25 15.35
CA TRP A 249 -0.68 5.45 16.26
C TRP A 249 -1.31 4.28 15.51
N VAL A 250 -1.17 3.09 16.08
CA VAL A 250 -1.78 1.86 15.58
C VAL A 250 -2.74 1.35 16.66
N PRO A 251 -3.89 0.75 16.32
CA PRO A 251 -4.71 0.06 17.32
C PRO A 251 -3.84 -0.86 18.17
N ALA A 252 -3.94 -0.74 19.50
CA ALA A 252 -3.22 -1.66 20.36
C ALA A 252 -3.77 -3.06 20.10
N PRO A 253 -2.91 -4.09 20.15
CA PRO A 253 -3.39 -5.45 20.19
C PRO A 253 -4.48 -5.55 21.28
N ALA A 254 -5.63 -6.15 20.94
CA ALA A 254 -6.54 -6.62 21.97
C ALA A 254 -5.77 -7.60 22.88
N ASP A 255 -6.17 -7.72 24.16
CA ASP A 255 -5.51 -8.55 25.17
C ASP A 255 -4.92 -9.85 24.60
N ASP A 256 -3.75 -10.21 25.17
CA ASP A 256 -2.67 -11.16 24.79
C ASP A 256 -3.04 -12.58 24.31
N ASP A 257 -4.28 -12.84 23.89
CA ASP A 257 -4.78 -14.12 23.36
C ASP A 257 -5.17 -14.07 21.87
N THR A 258 -4.97 -12.94 21.17
CA THR A 258 -4.97 -12.94 19.70
C THR A 258 -3.55 -13.16 19.19
N PRO A 259 -3.20 -14.35 18.64
CA PRO A 259 -1.88 -14.58 18.05
C PRO A 259 -1.58 -13.47 17.04
N GLU A 260 -0.37 -12.92 17.05
CA GLU A 260 0.09 -12.11 15.92
C GLU A 260 -0.23 -12.89 14.63
N PRO A 261 -0.87 -12.27 13.62
CA PRO A 261 -1.21 -12.99 12.40
C PRO A 261 0.09 -13.57 11.85
N ALA A 262 0.11 -14.90 11.71
CA ALA A 262 1.28 -15.64 11.31
C ALA A 262 1.92 -14.99 10.07
N ARG A 263 3.19 -14.66 10.16
CA ARG A 263 3.95 -14.03 9.07
C ARG A 263 4.75 -15.08 8.34
N LEU A 264 4.74 -15.00 7.01
CA LEU A 264 5.58 -15.86 6.19
C LEU A 264 7.05 -15.47 6.41
N HIS A 265 7.85 -16.43 6.87
CA HIS A 265 9.31 -16.32 6.89
C HIS A 265 9.86 -16.89 5.59
N LEU A 266 10.03 -16.04 4.58
CA LEU A 266 10.55 -16.45 3.27
C LEU A 266 12.07 -16.71 3.35
N SER A 267 12.45 -17.94 3.67
CA SER A 267 13.82 -18.42 3.56
C SER A 267 14.12 -18.92 2.14
N GLN A 268 15.40 -18.99 1.77
CA GLN A 268 15.82 -19.61 0.50
C GLN A 268 15.34 -21.06 0.39
N SER A 269 15.46 -21.84 1.47
CA SER A 269 15.03 -23.25 1.48
C SER A 269 13.54 -23.41 1.21
N LEU A 270 12.71 -22.53 1.78
CA LEU A 270 11.26 -22.56 1.58
C LEU A 270 10.90 -22.18 0.14
N PHE A 271 11.58 -21.18 -0.42
CA PHE A 271 11.38 -20.76 -1.80
C PHE A 271 11.75 -21.87 -2.79
N GLU A 272 12.89 -22.53 -2.61
CA GLU A 272 13.33 -23.63 -3.47
C GLU A 272 12.41 -24.85 -3.32
N SER A 273 12.01 -25.20 -2.09
CA SER A 273 11.13 -26.35 -1.84
C SER A 273 9.74 -26.22 -2.48
N GLN A 274 9.29 -25.00 -2.78
CA GLN A 274 8.01 -24.79 -3.46
C GLN A 274 8.00 -25.30 -4.91
N GLN A 275 9.14 -25.26 -5.62
CA GLN A 275 9.22 -25.85 -6.96
C GLN A 275 9.09 -27.37 -6.90
N ASP A 276 9.78 -28.00 -5.94
CA ASP A 276 9.69 -29.43 -5.72
C ASP A 276 8.28 -29.85 -5.28
N LEU A 277 7.65 -29.09 -4.37
CA LEU A 277 6.30 -29.38 -3.90
C LEU A 277 5.27 -29.32 -5.04
N MET A 278 5.36 -28.34 -5.94
CA MET A 278 4.47 -28.27 -7.10
C MET A 278 4.62 -29.50 -8.00
N GLN A 279 5.86 -29.94 -8.26
CA GLN A 279 6.11 -31.13 -9.07
C GLN A 279 5.58 -32.40 -8.38
N GLN A 280 5.84 -32.57 -7.08
CA GLN A 280 5.35 -33.71 -6.30
C GLN A 280 3.82 -33.81 -6.32
N GLN A 281 3.11 -32.68 -6.16
CA GLN A 281 1.64 -32.67 -6.20
C GLN A 281 1.11 -33.00 -7.60
N ALA A 282 1.75 -32.51 -8.66
CA ALA A 282 1.39 -32.85 -10.03
C ALA A 282 1.62 -34.34 -10.36
N ASP A 283 2.72 -34.91 -9.90
CA ASP A 283 3.06 -36.33 -10.13
C ASP A 283 2.12 -37.27 -9.38
N ALA A 284 1.66 -36.85 -8.20
CA ALA A 284 0.72 -37.60 -7.35
C ALA A 284 -0.72 -37.62 -7.89
N LEU A 285 -1.06 -36.81 -8.91
CA LEU A 285 -2.39 -36.84 -9.51
C LEU A 285 -2.70 -38.21 -10.10
N VAL A 286 -3.88 -38.73 -9.79
CA VAL A 286 -4.41 -39.96 -10.39
C VAL A 286 -4.91 -39.67 -11.79
N ALA A 287 -4.66 -40.59 -12.73
CA ALA A 287 -5.13 -40.47 -14.11
C ALA A 287 -6.65 -40.70 -14.25
N GLU A 288 -7.19 -40.31 -15.40
CA GLU A 288 -8.58 -40.54 -15.78
C GLU A 288 -8.90 -42.03 -15.83
N ARG A 289 -10.19 -42.34 -15.71
CA ARG A 289 -10.73 -43.70 -15.84
C ARG A 289 -11.50 -43.81 -17.16
N PRO A 290 -11.06 -44.68 -18.09
CA PRO A 290 -11.71 -44.81 -19.39
C PRO A 290 -13.21 -45.10 -19.28
N GLY A 291 -14.02 -44.27 -19.93
CA GLY A 291 -15.49 -44.40 -19.95
C GLY A 291 -16.20 -43.93 -18.69
N VAL A 292 -15.48 -43.33 -17.73
CA VAL A 292 -16.03 -42.74 -16.51
C VAL A 292 -15.74 -41.24 -16.52
N THR A 293 -16.78 -40.41 -16.39
CA THR A 293 -16.60 -38.97 -16.19
C THR A 293 -16.02 -38.70 -14.79
N ASP A 294 -14.74 -38.35 -14.75
CA ASP A 294 -14.03 -37.97 -13.54
C ASP A 294 -14.17 -36.47 -13.23
N VAL A 295 -14.05 -36.14 -11.95
CA VAL A 295 -13.95 -34.76 -11.48
C VAL A 295 -12.51 -34.50 -11.06
N TYR A 296 -11.90 -33.56 -11.75
CA TYR A 296 -10.64 -32.95 -11.36
C TYR A 296 -10.93 -31.61 -10.71
N ALA A 297 -10.15 -31.20 -9.71
CA ALA A 297 -10.36 -29.93 -9.06
C ALA A 297 -9.09 -29.12 -8.83
N LEU A 298 -9.23 -27.81 -9.03
CA LEU A 298 -8.29 -26.80 -8.58
C LEU A 298 -8.99 -25.93 -7.52
N VAL A 299 -8.50 -25.99 -6.28
CA VAL A 299 -8.94 -25.11 -5.20
C VAL A 299 -7.87 -24.06 -4.96
N PHE A 300 -8.21 -22.79 -5.09
CA PHE A 300 -7.24 -21.69 -5.15
C PHE A 300 -7.60 -20.56 -4.17
N ALA A 301 -6.75 -20.34 -3.17
CA ALA A 301 -6.91 -19.31 -2.14
C ALA A 301 -5.66 -18.39 -2.08
N PRO A 302 -5.63 -17.30 -2.87
CA PRO A 302 -4.43 -16.50 -3.07
C PRO A 302 -4.16 -15.43 -1.99
N TYR A 303 -5.04 -15.25 -0.99
CA TYR A 303 -4.91 -14.15 -0.03
C TYR A 303 -4.61 -14.62 1.38
N ALA A 304 -3.38 -14.35 1.84
CA ALA A 304 -2.83 -14.95 3.06
C ALA A 304 -3.28 -14.35 4.38
N ARG A 305 -3.87 -13.14 4.39
CA ARG A 305 -4.03 -12.39 5.65
C ARG A 305 -5.22 -12.85 6.49
N GLU A 306 -6.25 -13.42 5.89
CA GLU A 306 -7.44 -13.90 6.60
C GLU A 306 -7.54 -15.42 6.59
N ASN A 307 -7.69 -15.97 7.79
CA ASN A 307 -7.85 -17.41 8.02
C ASN A 307 -9.09 -18.01 7.32
N VAL A 308 -10.10 -17.21 7.01
CA VAL A 308 -11.33 -17.67 6.37
C VAL A 308 -11.07 -18.31 5.01
N PHE A 309 -10.17 -17.76 4.19
CA PHE A 309 -9.85 -18.29 2.87
C PHE A 309 -9.12 -19.64 2.96
N ARG A 310 -8.24 -19.80 3.96
CA ARG A 310 -7.63 -21.09 4.28
C ARG A 310 -8.69 -22.12 4.69
N ARG A 311 -9.54 -21.79 5.67
CA ARG A 311 -10.58 -22.71 6.17
C ARG A 311 -11.54 -23.11 5.05
N GLU A 312 -11.99 -22.15 4.27
CA GLU A 312 -12.91 -22.34 3.17
C GLU A 312 -12.32 -23.21 2.07
N SER A 313 -11.12 -22.89 1.58
CA SER A 313 -10.48 -23.70 0.55
C SER A 313 -10.18 -25.12 1.05
N THR A 314 -9.76 -25.28 2.29
CA THR A 314 -9.54 -26.62 2.90
C THR A 314 -10.85 -27.42 2.94
N MET A 315 -11.95 -26.79 3.40
CA MET A 315 -13.27 -27.43 3.44
C MET A 315 -13.76 -27.81 2.04
N VAL A 316 -13.64 -26.93 1.05
CA VAL A 316 -14.07 -27.23 -0.33
C VAL A 316 -13.26 -28.37 -0.93
N SER A 317 -11.94 -28.39 -0.69
CA SER A 317 -11.06 -29.48 -1.12
C SER A 317 -11.52 -30.82 -0.55
N GLN A 318 -11.90 -30.87 0.74
CA GLN A 318 -12.44 -32.07 1.38
C GLN A 318 -13.78 -32.49 0.78
N VAL A 319 -14.73 -31.56 0.60
CA VAL A 319 -16.04 -31.86 0.00
C VAL A 319 -15.88 -32.48 -1.39
N LEU A 320 -15.01 -31.92 -2.24
CA LEU A 320 -14.77 -32.45 -3.58
C LEU A 320 -14.18 -33.87 -3.54
N GLN A 321 -13.19 -34.10 -2.67
CA GLN A 321 -12.59 -35.43 -2.50
C GLN A 321 -13.60 -36.46 -1.97
N GLU A 322 -14.41 -36.10 -0.98
CA GLU A 322 -15.33 -37.03 -0.31
C GLU A 322 -16.61 -37.29 -1.11
N ARG A 323 -17.11 -36.31 -1.86
CA ARG A 323 -18.45 -36.34 -2.47
C ARG A 323 -18.44 -36.45 -3.99
N PHE A 324 -17.37 -36.00 -4.65
CA PHE A 324 -17.31 -35.93 -6.10
C PHE A 324 -16.33 -36.94 -6.70
N ASP A 325 -15.94 -37.96 -5.92
CA ASP A 325 -15.03 -39.04 -6.36
C ASP A 325 -13.70 -38.46 -6.92
N ALA A 326 -13.26 -37.36 -6.32
CA ALA A 326 -12.08 -36.60 -6.74
C ALA A 326 -10.84 -36.91 -5.88
N GLN A 327 -10.85 -37.99 -5.09
CA GLN A 327 -9.67 -38.39 -4.30
C GLN A 327 -8.47 -38.59 -5.22
N GLY A 328 -7.34 -37.95 -4.87
CA GLY A 328 -6.13 -37.95 -5.71
C GLY A 328 -6.24 -37.14 -7.01
N ARG A 329 -7.32 -36.36 -7.22
CA ARG A 329 -7.54 -35.52 -8.41
C ARG A 329 -7.78 -34.03 -8.05
N VAL A 330 -7.41 -33.62 -6.84
CA VAL A 330 -7.54 -32.24 -6.36
C VAL A 330 -6.16 -31.63 -6.14
N LEU A 331 -5.88 -30.50 -6.79
CA LEU A 331 -4.78 -29.61 -6.43
C LEU A 331 -5.31 -28.46 -5.57
N HIS A 332 -4.73 -28.29 -4.38
CA HIS A 332 -5.07 -27.21 -3.45
C HIS A 332 -3.90 -26.24 -3.32
N LEU A 333 -4.07 -25.08 -3.94
CA LEU A 333 -3.12 -23.98 -3.89
C LEU A 333 -3.59 -22.96 -2.85
N LEU A 334 -2.72 -22.62 -1.91
CA LEU A 334 -3.05 -21.81 -0.75
C LEU A 334 -1.88 -20.90 -0.35
N ASN A 335 -2.16 -19.60 -0.25
CA ASN A 335 -1.28 -18.67 0.43
C ASN A 335 -1.72 -18.53 1.88
N HIS A 336 -0.91 -18.98 2.82
CA HIS A 336 -1.07 -18.74 4.26
C HIS A 336 0.25 -19.03 4.98
N ALA A 337 0.64 -18.23 5.96
CA ALA A 337 1.95 -18.37 6.59
C ALA A 337 2.16 -19.72 7.29
N GLU A 338 1.13 -20.23 7.98
CA GLU A 338 1.18 -21.51 8.70
C GLU A 338 1.16 -22.75 7.80
N THR A 339 0.91 -22.59 6.49
CA THR A 339 0.83 -23.71 5.53
C THR A 339 1.81 -23.53 4.38
N ALA A 340 2.76 -22.60 4.51
CA ALA A 340 3.62 -22.18 3.41
C ALA A 340 4.61 -23.28 2.96
N ASP A 341 4.88 -24.26 3.81
CA ASP A 341 5.75 -25.42 3.57
C ASP A 341 4.98 -26.69 3.18
N THR A 342 3.66 -26.73 3.42
CA THR A 342 2.82 -27.90 3.18
C THR A 342 1.92 -27.77 1.95
N HIS A 343 1.66 -26.55 1.49
CA HIS A 343 0.82 -26.28 0.32
C HIS A 343 1.61 -25.52 -0.74
N VAL A 344 1.27 -25.80 -2.00
CA VAL A 344 1.77 -25.01 -3.13
C VAL A 344 1.18 -23.60 -3.02
N TRP A 345 2.02 -22.58 -3.15
CA TRP A 345 1.56 -21.20 -3.11
C TRP A 345 0.59 -20.89 -4.25
N ALA A 346 -0.51 -20.24 -3.90
CA ALA A 346 -1.53 -19.75 -4.82
C ALA A 346 -1.06 -18.47 -5.53
N THR A 347 -0.19 -18.65 -6.53
CA THR A 347 0.28 -17.58 -7.43
C THR A 347 -0.29 -17.75 -8.84
N PRO A 348 -0.34 -16.68 -9.66
CA PRO A 348 -0.73 -16.76 -11.07
C PRO A 348 0.07 -17.81 -11.88
N GLU A 349 1.37 -17.93 -11.62
CA GLU A 349 2.26 -18.89 -12.28
C GLU A 349 1.93 -20.33 -11.85
N ASN A 350 1.72 -20.57 -10.55
CA ASN A 350 1.36 -21.90 -10.05
C ASN A 350 -0.06 -22.29 -10.44
N LEU A 351 -1.00 -21.34 -10.54
CA LEU A 351 -2.33 -21.59 -11.11
C LEU A 351 -2.22 -22.13 -12.54
N THR A 352 -1.38 -21.50 -13.36
CA THR A 352 -1.12 -21.94 -14.74
C THR A 352 -0.55 -23.37 -14.76
N ARG A 353 0.48 -23.64 -13.96
CA ARG A 353 1.09 -24.97 -13.85
C ARG A 353 0.11 -26.03 -13.35
N ALA A 354 -0.72 -25.70 -12.35
CA ALA A 354 -1.71 -26.60 -11.79
C ALA A 354 -2.80 -26.95 -12.80
N VAL A 355 -3.31 -25.98 -13.57
CA VAL A 355 -4.28 -26.26 -14.64
C VAL A 355 -3.66 -27.16 -15.71
N HIS A 356 -2.41 -26.93 -16.12
CA HIS A 356 -1.72 -27.81 -17.07
C HIS A 356 -1.54 -29.23 -16.52
N ALA A 357 -1.07 -29.39 -15.28
CA ALA A 357 -0.89 -30.70 -14.65
C ALA A 357 -2.20 -31.49 -14.55
N LEU A 358 -3.31 -30.83 -14.19
CA LEU A 358 -4.63 -31.45 -14.18
C LEU A 358 -5.05 -31.86 -15.59
N ALA A 359 -4.89 -30.97 -16.57
CA ALA A 359 -5.24 -31.23 -17.97
C ALA A 359 -4.49 -32.41 -18.58
N GLU A 360 -3.26 -32.69 -18.14
CA GLU A 360 -2.47 -33.84 -18.61
C GLU A 360 -2.99 -35.19 -18.09
N ARG A 361 -3.74 -35.20 -16.99
CA ARG A 361 -4.32 -36.41 -16.40
C ARG A 361 -5.77 -36.66 -16.82
N MET A 362 -6.46 -35.62 -17.29
CA MET A 362 -7.85 -35.64 -17.72
C MET A 362 -8.07 -36.24 -19.10
N ASP A 363 -9.19 -36.94 -19.27
CA ASP A 363 -9.86 -37.04 -20.58
C ASP A 363 -10.62 -35.73 -20.83
N LYS A 364 -10.00 -34.82 -21.58
CA LYS A 364 -10.54 -33.47 -21.83
C LYS A 364 -11.90 -33.45 -22.54
N GLU A 365 -12.31 -34.55 -23.17
CA GLU A 365 -13.60 -34.65 -23.84
C GLU A 365 -14.74 -35.07 -22.91
N ASN A 366 -14.43 -35.79 -21.82
CA ASN A 366 -15.43 -36.40 -20.95
C ASN A 366 -15.38 -35.89 -19.50
N ASP A 367 -14.20 -35.55 -18.99
CA ASP A 367 -13.98 -35.14 -17.60
C ASP A 367 -14.33 -33.69 -17.33
N VAL A 368 -14.67 -33.40 -16.08
CA VAL A 368 -15.02 -32.05 -15.61
C VAL A 368 -13.89 -31.49 -14.75
N LEU A 369 -13.42 -30.28 -15.08
CA LEU A 369 -12.56 -29.50 -14.20
C LEU A 369 -13.40 -28.55 -13.35
N MET A 370 -13.38 -28.75 -12.02
CA MET A 370 -13.91 -27.83 -11.02
C MET A 370 -12.83 -26.84 -10.59
N VAL A 371 -13.03 -25.54 -10.82
CA VAL A 371 -12.17 -24.48 -10.30
C VAL A 371 -12.91 -23.73 -9.20
N TYR A 372 -12.43 -23.80 -7.97
CA TYR A 372 -12.94 -23.02 -6.86
C TYR A 372 -11.92 -21.96 -6.45
N MET A 373 -12.33 -20.69 -6.45
CA MET A 373 -11.49 -19.58 -6.03
C MET A 373 -12.12 -18.83 -4.87
N THR A 374 -11.35 -18.55 -3.82
CA THR A 374 -11.83 -17.77 -2.66
C THR A 374 -10.81 -16.70 -2.26
N SER A 375 -11.25 -15.45 -2.22
CA SER A 375 -10.43 -14.29 -1.84
C SER A 375 -11.30 -13.02 -1.70
N HIS A 376 -10.67 -11.88 -1.40
CA HIS A 376 -11.27 -10.58 -1.66
C HIS A 376 -11.37 -10.31 -3.17
N GLY A 377 -12.41 -9.58 -3.57
CA GLY A 377 -12.60 -9.12 -4.94
C GLY A 377 -12.66 -7.60 -5.01
N ALA A 378 -12.13 -7.03 -6.09
CA ALA A 378 -12.12 -5.59 -6.34
C ALA A 378 -13.19 -5.19 -7.37
N ARG A 379 -13.54 -3.90 -7.42
CA ARG A 379 -14.56 -3.35 -8.35
C ARG A 379 -14.19 -3.50 -9.83
N ASN A 380 -12.90 -3.70 -10.14
CA ASN A 380 -12.42 -4.05 -11.47
C ASN A 380 -12.44 -5.57 -11.71
N HIS A 381 -13.17 -6.32 -10.88
CA HIS A 381 -13.35 -7.76 -10.90
C HIS A 381 -12.08 -8.57 -10.69
N GLN A 382 -10.97 -7.98 -10.27
CA GLN A 382 -9.78 -8.74 -9.95
C GLN A 382 -9.91 -9.43 -8.59
N LEU A 383 -9.37 -10.65 -8.52
CA LEU A 383 -9.24 -11.42 -7.29
C LEU A 383 -7.93 -11.00 -6.60
N ALA A 384 -8.02 -10.52 -5.37
CA ALA A 384 -6.84 -10.08 -4.63
C ALA A 384 -5.94 -11.26 -4.31
N ALA A 385 -4.63 -11.05 -4.40
CA ALA A 385 -3.62 -12.01 -3.98
C ALA A 385 -2.67 -11.34 -2.98
N SER A 386 -2.21 -12.09 -1.99
CA SER A 386 -1.19 -11.63 -1.05
C SER A 386 -0.45 -12.79 -0.40
N HIS A 387 0.88 -12.71 -0.35
CA HIS A 387 1.71 -13.64 0.44
C HIS A 387 3.03 -13.00 0.88
N TRP A 388 2.98 -11.79 1.44
CA TRP A 388 4.17 -11.03 1.87
C TRP A 388 5.09 -11.90 2.78
N PRO A 389 6.41 -12.08 2.47
CA PRO A 389 7.17 -11.19 1.60
C PRO A 389 7.21 -11.43 0.10
N LEU A 390 6.50 -12.44 -0.39
CA LEU A 390 6.36 -12.66 -1.82
C LEU A 390 5.37 -11.64 -2.42
N GLU A 391 5.82 -10.94 -3.46
CA GLU A 391 4.94 -10.12 -4.30
C GLU A 391 4.14 -11.04 -5.22
N VAL A 392 2.81 -10.97 -5.12
CA VAL A 392 1.91 -11.81 -5.90
C VAL A 392 0.91 -10.91 -6.64
N PRO A 393 0.85 -10.96 -7.98
CA PRO A 393 -0.14 -10.19 -8.73
C PRO A 393 -1.57 -10.69 -8.45
N PRO A 394 -2.58 -9.82 -8.51
CA PRO A 394 -3.97 -10.25 -8.49
C PRO A 394 -4.33 -11.06 -9.75
N ILE A 395 -5.39 -11.86 -9.67
CA ILE A 395 -5.85 -12.72 -10.78
C ILE A 395 -7.04 -12.04 -11.46
N SER A 396 -7.05 -12.03 -12.80
CA SER A 396 -8.14 -11.48 -13.60
C SER A 396 -8.99 -12.58 -14.27
N PRO A 397 -10.25 -12.27 -14.65
CA PRO A 397 -11.08 -13.17 -15.44
C PRO A 397 -10.43 -13.62 -16.76
N GLU A 398 -9.75 -12.71 -17.45
CA GLU A 398 -9.10 -12.94 -18.74
C GLU A 398 -7.93 -13.92 -18.59
N MET A 399 -7.16 -13.78 -17.51
CA MET A 399 -6.06 -14.70 -17.22
C MET A 399 -6.58 -16.13 -17.05
N LEU A 400 -7.57 -16.34 -16.19
CA LEU A 400 -8.12 -17.68 -15.97
C LEU A 400 -8.71 -18.25 -17.26
N ARG A 401 -9.43 -17.42 -18.03
CA ARG A 401 -9.96 -17.82 -19.34
C ARG A 401 -8.85 -18.32 -20.26
N GLN A 402 -7.77 -17.55 -20.40
CA GLN A 402 -6.65 -17.89 -21.27
C GLN A 402 -5.98 -19.19 -20.83
N VAL A 403 -5.75 -19.38 -19.52
CA VAL A 403 -5.12 -20.58 -18.97
C VAL A 403 -5.97 -21.83 -19.24
N LEU A 404 -7.28 -21.77 -19.00
CA LEU A 404 -8.19 -22.89 -19.23
C LEU A 404 -8.31 -23.25 -20.72
N ASP A 405 -8.39 -22.25 -21.60
CA ASP A 405 -8.44 -22.44 -23.05
C ASP A 405 -7.12 -23.03 -23.57
N ALA A 406 -5.97 -22.52 -23.14
CA ALA A 406 -4.65 -23.00 -23.55
C ALA A 406 -4.39 -24.44 -23.11
N ALA A 407 -4.93 -24.85 -21.96
CA ALA A 407 -4.85 -26.23 -21.48
C ALA A 407 -5.83 -27.18 -22.20
N GLY A 408 -6.77 -26.65 -22.98
CA GLY A 408 -7.78 -27.42 -23.72
C GLY A 408 -8.88 -27.99 -22.83
N ILE A 409 -9.14 -27.39 -21.67
CA ILE A 409 -10.21 -27.85 -20.76
C ILE A 409 -11.57 -27.55 -21.40
N ARG A 410 -12.35 -28.58 -21.72
CA ARG A 410 -13.66 -28.41 -22.33
C ARG A 410 -14.76 -28.14 -21.30
N HIS A 411 -14.95 -29.08 -20.37
CA HIS A 411 -16.04 -29.04 -19.38
C HIS A 411 -15.57 -28.40 -18.08
N ARG A 412 -16.19 -27.28 -17.72
CA ARG A 412 -15.72 -26.41 -16.64
C ARG A 412 -16.84 -26.14 -15.65
N VAL A 413 -16.57 -26.32 -14.36
CA VAL A 413 -17.39 -25.78 -13.27
C VAL A 413 -16.55 -24.77 -12.52
N ILE A 414 -16.90 -23.49 -12.59
CA ILE A 414 -16.10 -22.41 -11.98
C ILE A 414 -16.93 -21.75 -10.90
N ALA A 415 -16.42 -21.75 -9.67
CA ALA A 415 -17.07 -21.15 -8.51
C ALA A 415 -16.15 -20.10 -7.89
N ILE A 416 -16.67 -18.87 -7.72
CA ILE A 416 -15.88 -17.70 -7.31
C ILE A 416 -16.51 -17.09 -6.06
N SER A 417 -15.84 -17.29 -4.92
CA SER A 417 -16.18 -16.75 -3.63
C SER A 417 -15.45 -15.43 -3.40
N ALA A 418 -15.99 -14.32 -3.92
CA ALA A 418 -15.41 -12.99 -3.81
C ALA A 418 -16.43 -11.86 -4.01
N CYS A 419 -16.10 -10.65 -3.56
CA CYS A 419 -16.86 -9.44 -3.89
C CYS A 419 -16.80 -9.13 -5.39
N TYR A 420 -17.87 -8.58 -5.96
CA TYR A 420 -17.95 -8.19 -7.37
C TYR A 420 -17.72 -9.34 -8.37
N SER A 421 -17.85 -10.60 -7.92
CA SER A 421 -17.51 -11.81 -8.67
C SER A 421 -18.38 -12.03 -9.90
N GLY A 422 -19.58 -11.44 -9.97
CA GLY A 422 -20.45 -11.52 -11.15
C GLY A 422 -19.79 -10.97 -12.42
N GLY A 423 -18.80 -10.08 -12.28
CA GLY A 423 -18.02 -9.57 -13.41
C GLY A 423 -17.11 -10.60 -14.10
N TRP A 424 -16.98 -11.82 -13.55
CA TRP A 424 -16.24 -12.92 -14.18
C TRP A 424 -17.09 -13.70 -15.19
N ILE A 425 -18.42 -13.60 -15.11
CA ILE A 425 -19.34 -14.49 -15.83
C ILE A 425 -19.19 -14.36 -17.34
N ASP A 426 -19.17 -13.13 -17.87
CA ASP A 426 -19.15 -12.91 -19.31
C ASP A 426 -17.81 -13.33 -19.95
N THR A 427 -16.69 -13.09 -19.28
CA THR A 427 -15.36 -13.48 -19.77
C THR A 427 -15.17 -15.00 -19.78
N LEU A 428 -15.68 -15.69 -18.77
CA LEU A 428 -15.51 -17.14 -18.60
C LEU A 428 -16.56 -17.99 -19.33
N ALA A 429 -17.68 -17.41 -19.75
CA ALA A 429 -18.80 -18.16 -20.32
C ALA A 429 -18.43 -18.88 -21.62
N THR A 430 -18.79 -20.17 -21.69
CA THR A 430 -18.81 -20.98 -22.91
C THR A 430 -20.05 -21.89 -22.88
N PRO A 431 -20.43 -22.54 -24.01
CA PRO A 431 -21.48 -23.56 -23.99
C PRO A 431 -21.19 -24.72 -23.02
N SER A 432 -19.92 -25.00 -22.72
CA SER A 432 -19.45 -26.10 -21.87
C SER A 432 -19.01 -25.66 -20.46
N THR A 433 -19.40 -24.46 -20.01
CA THR A 433 -19.03 -23.94 -18.68
C THR A 433 -20.26 -23.68 -17.81
N LEU A 434 -20.20 -24.14 -16.55
CA LEU A 434 -21.07 -23.68 -15.47
C LEU A 434 -20.27 -22.70 -14.60
N ILE A 435 -20.85 -21.54 -14.28
CA ILE A 435 -20.22 -20.50 -13.46
C ILE A 435 -21.14 -20.17 -12.29
N MET A 436 -20.61 -20.16 -11.07
CA MET A 436 -21.28 -19.71 -9.85
C MET A 436 -20.47 -18.59 -9.19
N THR A 437 -21.14 -17.53 -8.77
CA THR A 437 -20.50 -16.37 -8.14
C THR A 437 -21.16 -16.03 -6.82
N ALA A 438 -20.36 -15.69 -5.81
CA ALA A 438 -20.85 -15.34 -4.48
C ALA A 438 -21.58 -13.99 -4.43
N ALA A 439 -21.31 -13.12 -5.39
CA ALA A 439 -22.01 -11.86 -5.58
C ALA A 439 -22.17 -11.53 -7.07
N ASP A 440 -23.08 -10.60 -7.37
CA ASP A 440 -23.17 -9.94 -8.67
C ASP A 440 -21.97 -9.02 -8.96
N ALA A 441 -21.94 -8.39 -10.14
CA ALA A 441 -20.80 -7.56 -10.57
C ALA A 441 -20.65 -6.23 -9.80
N THR A 442 -21.66 -5.80 -9.05
CA THR A 442 -21.73 -4.45 -8.45
C THR A 442 -21.82 -4.45 -6.92
N HIS A 443 -22.02 -5.63 -6.31
CA HIS A 443 -22.13 -5.80 -4.86
C HIS A 443 -20.99 -6.61 -4.24
N THR A 444 -20.83 -6.43 -2.93
CA THR A 444 -19.89 -7.17 -2.08
C THR A 444 -20.49 -8.52 -1.64
N SER A 445 -19.64 -9.54 -1.51
CA SER A 445 -19.96 -10.83 -0.88
C SER A 445 -19.63 -10.79 0.62
N TYR A 446 -19.99 -11.83 1.37
CA TYR A 446 -20.01 -11.79 2.83
C TYR A 446 -19.33 -12.96 3.54
N GLY A 447 -19.02 -12.72 4.82
CA GLY A 447 -18.42 -13.71 5.70
C GLY A 447 -16.91 -13.85 5.48
N CYS A 448 -16.25 -12.86 4.87
CA CYS A 448 -14.79 -12.83 4.70
C CYS A 448 -14.04 -12.16 5.89
N GLY A 449 -14.73 -11.91 7.01
CA GLY A 449 -14.13 -11.27 8.18
C GLY A 449 -13.15 -12.19 8.91
N ALA A 450 -12.21 -11.60 9.66
CA ALA A 450 -11.17 -12.35 10.39
C ALA A 450 -11.74 -13.40 11.38
N LEU A 451 -12.92 -13.13 11.95
CA LEU A 451 -13.62 -14.01 12.89
C LEU A 451 -14.62 -14.96 12.20
N SER A 452 -14.87 -14.81 10.91
CA SER A 452 -15.82 -15.65 10.17
C SER A 452 -15.19 -17.01 9.88
N GLU A 453 -15.82 -18.10 10.29
CA GLU A 453 -15.30 -19.45 10.02
C GLU A 453 -15.22 -19.75 8.51
N LEU A 454 -16.28 -19.39 7.77
CA LEU A 454 -16.45 -19.57 6.33
C LEU A 454 -17.20 -18.37 5.75
N THR A 455 -17.03 -18.09 4.46
CA THR A 455 -17.89 -17.13 3.76
C THR A 455 -19.32 -17.66 3.69
N PHE A 456 -20.30 -16.77 3.53
CA PHE A 456 -21.70 -17.19 3.44
C PHE A 456 -21.95 -18.07 2.23
N PHE A 457 -21.30 -17.75 1.10
CA PHE A 457 -21.38 -18.53 -0.13
C PHE A 457 -20.71 -19.89 0.01
N GLY A 458 -19.45 -19.94 0.46
CA GLY A 458 -18.71 -21.19 0.67
C GLY A 458 -19.44 -22.12 1.65
N ARG A 459 -19.94 -21.58 2.77
CA ARG A 459 -20.75 -22.34 3.72
C ARG A 459 -22.04 -22.88 3.11
N ALA A 460 -22.85 -22.01 2.50
CA ALA A 460 -24.16 -22.42 2.00
C ALA A 460 -24.02 -23.41 0.84
N VAL A 461 -23.26 -23.09 -0.20
CA VAL A 461 -23.18 -23.94 -1.40
C VAL A 461 -22.40 -25.22 -1.12
N PHE A 462 -21.20 -25.12 -0.54
CA PHE A 462 -20.28 -26.26 -0.46
C PHE A 462 -20.42 -27.05 0.84
N ASP A 463 -20.37 -26.36 1.99
CA ASP A 463 -20.38 -27.06 3.27
C ASP A 463 -21.76 -27.64 3.62
N GLU A 464 -22.84 -27.01 3.16
CA GLU A 464 -24.20 -27.45 3.47
C GLU A 464 -24.84 -28.16 2.29
N GLN A 465 -25.01 -27.47 1.15
CA GLN A 465 -25.84 -28.01 0.08
C GLN A 465 -25.16 -29.14 -0.72
N LEU A 466 -23.89 -29.01 -1.11
CA LEU A 466 -23.16 -30.08 -1.82
C LEU A 466 -22.85 -31.31 -0.95
N ARG A 467 -23.04 -31.23 0.38
CA ARG A 467 -23.08 -32.41 1.26
C ARG A 467 -24.42 -33.14 1.23
N SER A 468 -25.44 -32.59 0.56
CA SER A 468 -26.78 -33.19 0.47
C SER A 468 -27.17 -33.62 -0.95
N THR A 469 -26.54 -33.05 -1.97
CA THR A 469 -26.78 -33.35 -3.40
C THR A 469 -25.46 -33.36 -4.17
N HIS A 470 -25.41 -34.08 -5.30
CA HIS A 470 -24.30 -34.01 -6.26
C HIS A 470 -24.56 -33.02 -7.40
N SER A 471 -25.70 -32.32 -7.38
CA SER A 471 -26.05 -31.30 -8.37
C SER A 471 -25.58 -29.92 -7.96
N PHE A 472 -24.68 -29.31 -8.73
CA PHE A 472 -24.24 -27.93 -8.51
C PHE A 472 -25.39 -26.92 -8.63
N GLU A 473 -26.27 -27.11 -9.61
CA GLU A 473 -27.43 -26.23 -9.84
C GLU A 473 -28.44 -26.32 -8.68
N GLU A 474 -28.74 -27.53 -8.21
CA GLU A 474 -29.65 -27.72 -7.08
C GLU A 474 -29.03 -27.17 -5.79
N ALA A 475 -27.73 -27.40 -5.56
CA ALA A 475 -27.04 -26.90 -4.39
C ALA A 475 -27.03 -25.36 -4.36
N PHE A 476 -26.72 -24.72 -5.49
CA PHE A 476 -26.77 -23.28 -5.63
C PHE A 476 -28.18 -22.73 -5.37
N LYS A 477 -29.21 -23.34 -5.98
CA LYS A 477 -30.61 -22.94 -5.81
C LYS A 477 -31.05 -23.01 -4.34
N LYS A 478 -30.67 -24.07 -3.62
CA LYS A 478 -30.98 -24.24 -2.19
C LYS A 478 -30.17 -23.30 -1.29
N ALA A 479 -28.98 -22.89 -1.72
CA ALA A 479 -28.12 -21.97 -0.98
C ALA A 479 -28.62 -20.52 -0.99
N LEU A 480 -29.28 -20.06 -2.07
CA LEU A 480 -29.79 -18.69 -2.20
C LEU A 480 -30.62 -18.18 -1.00
N PRO A 481 -31.68 -18.88 -0.54
CA PRO A 481 -32.46 -18.42 0.61
C PRO A 481 -31.63 -18.38 1.91
N LEU A 482 -30.67 -19.30 2.08
CA LEU A 482 -29.79 -19.34 3.25
C LEU A 482 -28.81 -18.16 3.27
N ILE A 483 -28.22 -17.83 2.12
CA ILE A 483 -27.34 -16.68 1.97
C ILE A 483 -28.12 -15.40 2.26
N GLN A 484 -29.30 -15.24 1.65
CA GLN A 484 -30.15 -14.07 1.88
C GLN A 484 -30.52 -13.91 3.36
N GLN A 485 -30.91 -15.00 4.03
CA GLN A 485 -31.24 -14.98 5.45
C GLN A 485 -30.03 -14.50 6.30
N ARG A 486 -28.84 -15.06 6.07
CA ARG A 486 -27.62 -14.68 6.78
C ARG A 486 -27.25 -13.22 6.55
N GLU A 487 -27.46 -12.72 5.33
CA GLU A 487 -27.20 -11.32 4.98
C GLU A 487 -28.16 -10.36 5.70
N VAL A 488 -29.43 -10.76 5.89
CA VAL A 488 -30.39 -10.02 6.73
C VAL A 488 -29.96 -10.03 8.19
N GLU A 489 -29.64 -11.21 8.73
CA GLU A 489 -29.25 -11.38 10.13
C GLU A 489 -27.95 -10.64 10.47
N ALA A 490 -27.03 -10.54 9.51
CA ALA A 490 -25.80 -9.75 9.64
C ALA A 490 -26.02 -8.23 9.57
N GLY A 491 -27.24 -7.76 9.27
CA GLY A 491 -27.60 -6.34 9.34
C GLY A 491 -26.93 -5.45 8.30
N LYS A 492 -26.70 -5.94 7.09
CA LYS A 492 -25.96 -5.19 6.06
C LYS A 492 -26.71 -3.96 5.53
N THR A 493 -25.94 -2.94 5.18
CA THR A 493 -26.45 -1.65 4.67
C THR A 493 -26.03 -1.35 3.22
N ASP A 494 -25.06 -2.07 2.63
CA ASP A 494 -24.58 -1.89 1.24
C ASP A 494 -25.20 -2.84 0.19
N GLY A 495 -26.37 -3.43 0.49
CA GLY A 495 -27.15 -4.27 -0.44
C GLY A 495 -26.78 -5.75 -0.44
N PHE A 496 -27.71 -6.61 -0.88
CA PHE A 496 -27.53 -8.06 -0.94
C PHE A 496 -26.47 -8.46 -1.97
N SER A 497 -25.79 -9.59 -1.74
CA SER A 497 -24.74 -10.05 -2.66
C SER A 497 -25.29 -10.45 -4.03
N ASN A 498 -26.54 -10.91 -4.09
CA ASN A 498 -27.19 -11.44 -5.29
C ASN A 498 -26.33 -12.50 -6.01
N PRO A 499 -26.04 -13.66 -5.39
CA PRO A 499 -25.25 -14.71 -6.01
C PRO A 499 -25.82 -15.09 -7.38
N GLN A 500 -24.96 -15.32 -8.37
CA GLN A 500 -25.40 -15.63 -9.73
C GLN A 500 -24.90 -17.00 -10.18
N ILE A 501 -25.68 -17.65 -11.06
CA ILE A 501 -25.31 -18.88 -11.74
C ILE A 501 -25.56 -18.75 -13.24
N ARG A 502 -24.63 -19.23 -14.06
CA ARG A 502 -24.78 -19.35 -15.51
C ARG A 502 -24.40 -20.75 -15.93
N VAL A 503 -25.31 -21.43 -16.63
CA VAL A 503 -25.12 -22.81 -17.11
C VAL A 503 -25.07 -22.80 -18.63
N GLY A 504 -23.98 -23.32 -19.19
CA GLY A 504 -23.85 -23.52 -20.63
C GLY A 504 -24.72 -24.67 -21.15
N ALA A 505 -25.14 -24.60 -22.41
CA ALA A 505 -26.03 -25.58 -23.00
C ALA A 505 -25.42 -27.00 -23.14
N GLU A 506 -24.10 -27.11 -23.27
CA GLU A 506 -23.38 -28.37 -23.45
C GLU A 506 -22.95 -29.00 -22.11
N ILE A 507 -22.73 -28.21 -21.05
CA ILE A 507 -22.28 -28.73 -19.75
C ILE A 507 -23.41 -29.38 -18.95
N GLY A 508 -24.65 -28.93 -19.11
CA GLY A 508 -25.80 -29.42 -18.35
C GLY A 508 -25.99 -30.94 -18.44
N PRO A 509 -26.04 -31.54 -19.65
CA PRO A 509 -26.13 -33.00 -19.79
C PRO A 509 -24.96 -33.76 -19.16
N VAL A 510 -23.74 -33.23 -19.24
CA VAL A 510 -22.54 -33.85 -18.63
C VAL A 510 -22.66 -33.88 -17.12
N LEU A 511 -23.04 -32.75 -16.50
CA LEU A 511 -23.21 -32.67 -15.05
C LEU A 511 -24.36 -33.53 -14.53
N LYS A 512 -25.44 -33.67 -15.31
CA LYS A 512 -26.52 -34.59 -14.98
C LYS A 512 -26.06 -36.05 -15.00
N GLY A 513 -25.30 -36.46 -16.02
CA GLY A 513 -24.73 -37.80 -16.08
C GLY A 513 -23.76 -38.08 -14.91
N LEU A 514 -22.96 -37.08 -14.54
CA LEU A 514 -22.09 -37.13 -13.35
C LEU A 514 -22.90 -37.29 -12.06
N GLU A 515 -23.97 -36.52 -11.89
CA GLU A 515 -24.87 -36.61 -10.73
C GLU A 515 -25.49 -38.00 -10.59
N GLU A 516 -26.01 -38.56 -11.69
CA GLU A 516 -26.60 -39.90 -11.73
C GLU A 516 -25.56 -40.98 -11.34
N ARG A 517 -24.33 -40.87 -11.85
CA ARG A 517 -23.22 -41.75 -11.50
C ARG A 517 -22.88 -41.67 -10.01
N LEU A 518 -22.67 -40.47 -9.48
CA LEU A 518 -22.28 -40.27 -8.07
C LEU A 518 -23.38 -40.68 -7.09
N THR A 519 -24.63 -40.59 -7.49
CA THR A 519 -25.77 -41.00 -6.65
C THR A 519 -25.96 -42.52 -6.61
N THR A 520 -25.57 -43.22 -7.66
CA THR A 520 -25.72 -44.69 -7.78
C THR A 520 -24.47 -45.47 -7.35
N ALA A 521 -23.31 -44.81 -7.25
CA ALA A 521 -22.08 -45.43 -6.77
C ALA A 521 -22.21 -45.89 -5.30
N PRO A 522 -21.76 -47.12 -4.95
CA PRO A 522 -21.69 -47.54 -3.56
C PRO A 522 -20.69 -46.65 -2.80
N ARG A 523 -21.11 -46.21 -1.60
CA ARG A 523 -20.30 -45.35 -0.70
C ARG A 523 -19.07 -46.05 -0.15
#